data_AF-T1CL22-F1
#
_entry.id   AF-T1CL22-F1
#
_cell.length_a   1.000
_cell.length_b   1.000
_cell.length_c   1.000
_cell.angle_alpha   90.00
_cell.angle_beta   90.00
_cell.angle_gamma   90.00
#
_symmetry.space_group_name_H-M   'P 1'
#
loop_
_entity.id
_entity.type
_entity.pdbx_description
1 polymer ?
#
loop_
_entity_poly.entity_id
_entity_poly.type
_entity_poly.pdbx_seq_one_letter_code
_entity_poly.pdbx_strand_id
1 'polypeptide(L)'
;MLVVPDKMSREKIFNLKAMGAEVVLTRSDVAKGHPEYYQDLAKKIAEDTPGAYFINQFGNPDNPAAHAEFTGPEILEQMDGRMDAIVFGCGSSGTMTGLSQFLAKA
;
A
#
# COMPACT_ATOMS: atom_id res chain seq x y z
N MET A 1 -9.08 -9.04 -7.88
CA MET A 1 -7.84 -9.23 -8.67
C MET A 1 -6.72 -8.40 -8.06
N LEU A 2 -5.49 -8.93 -8.08
CA LEU A 2 -4.27 -8.24 -7.65
C LEU A 2 -3.20 -8.33 -8.73
N VAL A 3 -2.58 -7.19 -9.04
CA VAL A 3 -1.47 -7.09 -9.99
C VAL A 3 -0.18 -6.96 -9.18
N VAL A 4 0.71 -7.95 -9.29
CA VAL A 4 1.89 -8.06 -8.44
C VAL A 4 3.16 -8.31 -9.28
N PRO A 5 4.29 -7.66 -8.97
CA PRO A 5 5.56 -7.96 -9.62
C PRO A 5 6.04 -9.39 -9.37
N ASP A 6 6.70 -9.99 -10.36
CA ASP A 6 7.24 -11.36 -10.34
C ASP A 6 8.35 -11.60 -9.30
N LYS A 7 8.99 -10.54 -8.79
CA LYS A 7 9.94 -10.62 -7.66
C LYS A 7 9.28 -10.90 -6.31
N MET A 8 7.95 -10.91 -6.23
CA MET A 8 7.24 -11.21 -4.98
C MET A 8 7.37 -12.69 -4.60
N SER A 9 7.39 -12.96 -3.29
CA SER A 9 7.58 -14.32 -2.80
C SER A 9 6.42 -15.24 -3.18
N ARG A 10 6.71 -16.53 -3.35
CA ARG A 10 5.70 -17.52 -3.74
C ARG A 10 4.63 -17.69 -2.66
N GLU A 11 5.01 -17.58 -1.40
CA GLU A 11 4.11 -17.67 -0.24
C GLU A 11 3.01 -16.61 -0.31
N LYS A 12 3.35 -15.37 -0.70
CA LYS A 12 2.35 -14.30 -0.87
C LYS A 12 1.37 -14.65 -1.98
N ILE A 13 1.86 -15.11 -3.12
CA ILE A 13 1.01 -15.47 -4.26
C ILE A 13 0.08 -16.63 -3.88
N PHE A 14 0.59 -17.65 -3.20
CA PHE A 14 -0.23 -18.78 -2.76
C PHE A 14 -1.30 -18.36 -1.75
N ASN A 15 -0.97 -17.49 -0.79
CA ASN A 15 -1.93 -16.97 0.17
C ASN A 15 -3.06 -16.19 -0.53
N LEU A 16 -2.73 -15.29 -1.46
CA LEU A 16 -3.72 -14.54 -2.22
C LEU A 16 -4.66 -15.45 -3.02
N LYS A 17 -4.10 -16.46 -3.70
CA LYS A 17 -4.90 -17.45 -4.44
C LYS A 17 -5.79 -18.28 -3.50
N ALA A 18 -5.30 -18.65 -2.32
CA ALA A 18 -6.08 -19.36 -1.32
C ALA A 18 -7.25 -18.51 -0.77
N MET A 19 -7.08 -17.19 -0.69
CA MET A 19 -8.16 -16.23 -0.38
C MET A 19 -9.14 -15.99 -1.55
N GLY A 20 -8.96 -16.67 -2.69
CA GLY A 20 -9.82 -16.53 -3.87
C GLY A 20 -9.47 -15.33 -4.76
N ALA A 21 -8.33 -14.66 -4.53
CA ALA A 21 -7.91 -13.57 -5.38
C ALA A 21 -7.32 -14.10 -6.70
N GLU A 22 -7.82 -13.54 -7.81
CA GLU A 22 -7.11 -13.62 -9.08
C GLU A 22 -5.81 -12.81 -9.00
N VAL A 23 -4.68 -13.42 -9.39
CA VAL A 23 -3.36 -12.81 -9.33
C VAL A 23 -2.77 -12.69 -10.73
N VAL A 24 -2.52 -11.46 -11.16
CA VAL A 24 -1.81 -11.13 -12.41
C VAL A 24 -0.37 -10.79 -12.06
N LEU A 25 0.58 -11.52 -12.64
CA LEU A 25 2.01 -11.25 -12.46
C LEU A 25 2.47 -10.19 -13.47
N THR A 26 3.37 -9.32 -13.03
CA THR A 26 4.00 -8.31 -13.89
C THR A 26 5.51 -8.38 -13.80
N ARG A 27 6.16 -7.82 -14.82
CA ARG A 27 7.59 -7.63 -14.83
C ARG A 27 8.05 -6.71 -13.71
N SER A 28 9.11 -7.11 -13.01
CA SER A 28 9.75 -6.28 -11.97
C SER A 28 10.95 -5.46 -12.47
N ASP A 29 11.38 -5.67 -13.71
CA ASP A 29 12.52 -4.99 -14.35
C ASP A 29 12.14 -3.69 -15.08
N VAL A 30 10.85 -3.34 -15.10
CA VAL A 30 10.34 -2.12 -15.76
C VAL A 30 9.96 -1.04 -14.75
N ALA A 31 10.13 0.23 -15.14
CA ALA A 31 9.86 1.39 -14.30
C ALA A 31 8.52 2.06 -14.64
N LYS A 32 8.10 3.00 -13.79
CA LYS A 32 6.88 3.81 -13.96
C LYS A 32 6.85 4.46 -15.35
N GLY A 33 5.70 4.38 -16.03
CA GLY A 33 5.52 4.87 -17.40
C GLY A 33 5.70 3.79 -18.47
N HIS A 34 6.26 2.62 -18.13
CA HIS A 34 6.21 1.45 -18.99
C HIS A 34 4.81 0.79 -18.90
N PRO A 35 4.18 0.36 -20.00
CA PRO A 35 2.84 -0.25 -19.96
C PRO A 35 2.71 -1.50 -19.07
N GLU A 36 3.82 -2.23 -18.91
CA GLU A 36 3.89 -3.43 -18.06
C GLU A 36 4.28 -3.12 -16.59
N TYR A 37 4.47 -1.84 -16.23
CA TYR A 37 4.68 -1.46 -14.84
C TYR A 37 3.41 -1.74 -14.04
N TYR A 38 3.55 -2.39 -12.88
CA TYR A 38 2.42 -2.95 -12.14
C TYR A 38 1.30 -1.94 -11.82
N GLN A 39 1.62 -0.67 -11.56
CA GLN A 39 0.60 0.36 -11.31
C GLN A 39 -0.14 0.75 -12.58
N ASP A 40 0.59 0.94 -13.68
CA ASP A 40 0.04 1.32 -14.98
C ASP A 40 -0.82 0.19 -15.55
N LEU A 41 -0.36 -1.06 -15.45
CA LEU A 41 -1.15 -2.23 -15.84
C LEU A 41 -2.40 -2.40 -14.97
N ALA A 42 -2.29 -2.26 -13.64
CA ALA A 42 -3.45 -2.35 -12.76
C ALA A 42 -4.51 -1.30 -13.06
N LYS A 43 -4.08 -0.06 -13.33
CA LYS A 43 -4.97 1.03 -13.74
C LYS A 43 -5.67 0.68 -15.05
N LYS A 44 -4.92 0.24 -16.06
CA LYS A 44 -5.47 -0.15 -17.36
C LYS A 44 -6.51 -1.28 -17.23
N ILE A 45 -6.20 -2.34 -16.49
CA ILE A 45 -7.16 -3.44 -16.32
C ILE A 45 -8.43 -2.95 -15.64
N ALA A 46 -8.32 -2.06 -14.65
CA ALA A 46 -9.50 -1.48 -14.01
C ALA A 46 -10.33 -0.61 -14.98
N GLU A 47 -9.69 0.16 -15.85
CA GLU A 47 -10.37 0.95 -16.90
C GLU A 47 -11.09 0.04 -17.92
N ASP A 48 -10.48 -1.10 -18.26
CA ASP A 48 -11.01 -2.06 -19.24
C ASP A 48 -12.07 -3.02 -18.63
N THR A 49 -12.23 -3.04 -17.30
CA THR A 49 -13.12 -3.98 -16.59
C THR A 49 -14.37 -3.26 -16.06
N PRO A 50 -15.57 -3.53 -16.63
CA PRO A 50 -16.81 -2.91 -16.16
C PRO A 50 -17.05 -3.14 -14.66
N GLY A 51 -17.29 -2.06 -13.92
CA GLY A 51 -17.54 -2.12 -12.47
C GLY A 51 -16.31 -2.30 -11.60
N ALA A 52 -15.10 -2.34 -12.18
CA ALA A 52 -13.87 -2.35 -11.39
C ALA A 52 -13.58 -0.98 -10.77
N TYR A 53 -12.95 -0.99 -9.60
CA TYR A 53 -12.47 0.21 -8.92
C TYR A 53 -10.97 0.10 -8.68
N PHE A 54 -10.22 1.12 -9.08
CA PHE A 54 -8.78 1.18 -8.89
C PHE A 54 -8.42 1.85 -7.56
N ILE A 55 -8.13 1.02 -6.53
CA ILE A 55 -7.87 1.48 -5.15
C ILE A 55 -6.67 2.43 -5.04
N ASN A 56 -5.64 2.25 -5.88
CA ASN A 56 -4.47 3.13 -5.98
C ASN A 56 -3.79 3.50 -4.64
N GLN A 57 -3.19 2.55 -3.93
CA GLN A 57 -2.56 2.81 -2.62
C GLN A 57 -1.49 3.94 -2.60
N PHE A 58 -0.94 4.32 -3.76
CA PHE A 58 0.08 5.38 -3.86
C PHE A 58 -0.52 6.77 -3.99
N GLY A 59 -1.74 6.89 -4.53
CA GLY A 59 -2.44 8.16 -4.73
C GLY A 59 -3.70 8.32 -3.88
N ASN A 60 -4.11 7.28 -3.16
CA ASN A 60 -5.31 7.30 -2.33
C ASN A 60 -5.01 7.97 -0.97
N PRO A 61 -5.69 9.09 -0.62
CA PRO A 61 -5.49 9.79 0.65
C PRO A 61 -5.88 8.96 1.87
N ASP A 62 -6.69 7.91 1.70
CA ASP A 62 -7.10 7.02 2.79
C ASP A 62 -5.91 6.23 3.34
N ASN A 63 -4.87 6.00 2.54
CA ASN A 63 -3.66 5.28 2.98
C ASN A 63 -2.95 6.01 4.14
N PRO A 64 -2.46 7.26 3.98
CA PRO A 64 -1.92 8.00 5.10
C PRO A 64 -2.96 8.34 6.17
N ALA A 65 -4.23 8.58 5.80
CA ALA A 65 -5.28 8.90 6.76
C ALA A 65 -5.49 7.79 7.78
N ALA A 66 -5.49 6.52 7.34
CA ALA A 66 -5.62 5.38 8.26
C ALA A 66 -4.54 5.37 9.35
N HIS A 67 -3.31 5.77 9.02
CA HIS A 67 -2.23 5.83 9.99
C HIS A 67 -2.30 7.05 10.90
N ALA A 68 -2.84 8.18 10.42
CA ALA A 68 -3.07 9.35 11.25
C ALA A 68 -4.24 9.16 12.23
N GLU A 69 -5.29 8.46 11.80
CA GLU A 69 -6.53 8.26 12.57
C GLU A 69 -6.43 7.09 13.55
N PHE A 70 -5.72 6.02 13.19
CA PHE A 70 -5.68 4.79 14.00
C PHE A 70 -4.26 4.51 14.52
N THR A 71 -3.30 4.23 13.64
CA THR A 71 -1.97 3.76 14.05
C THR A 71 -1.22 4.76 14.95
N GLY A 72 -1.32 6.07 14.65
CA GLY A 72 -0.66 7.13 15.43
C GLY A 72 -1.17 7.20 16.87
N PRO A 73 -2.48 7.40 17.09
CA PRO A 73 -3.08 7.37 18.42
C PRO A 73 -2.76 6.09 19.21
N GLU A 74 -2.88 4.92 18.56
CA GLU A 74 -2.59 3.63 19.19
C GLU A 74 -1.16 3.56 19.74
N ILE A 75 -0.16 3.96 18.94
CA ILE A 75 1.24 3.97 19.38
C ILE A 75 1.43 4.95 20.54
N LEU A 76 0.90 6.17 20.44
CA LEU A 76 1.12 7.18 21.47
C LEU A 76 0.47 6.78 22.81
N GLU A 77 -0.73 6.20 22.76
CA GLU A 77 -1.41 5.64 23.93
C GLU A 77 -0.61 4.50 24.55
N GLN A 78 -0.16 3.53 23.75
CA GLN A 78 0.63 2.38 24.23
C GLN A 78 1.98 2.78 24.84
N MET A 79 2.51 3.95 24.46
CA MET A 79 3.75 4.50 24.99
C MET A 79 3.54 5.44 26.19
N ASP A 80 2.31 5.59 26.69
CA ASP A 80 1.93 6.57 27.72
C ASP A 80 2.37 8.01 27.36
N GLY A 81 2.34 8.35 26.06
CA GLY A 81 2.83 9.64 25.56
C GLY A 81 4.36 9.81 25.57
N ARG A 82 5.14 8.77 25.90
CA ARG A 82 6.60 8.84 26.04
C ARG A 82 7.31 8.23 24.83
N MET A 83 7.54 9.03 23.81
CA MET A 83 8.26 8.60 22.60
C MET A 83 9.17 9.71 22.06
N ASP A 84 10.46 9.41 21.95
CA ASP A 84 11.45 10.36 21.42
C ASP A 84 11.72 10.17 19.92
N ALA A 85 11.58 8.94 19.43
CA ALA A 85 11.86 8.60 18.04
C ALA A 85 11.03 7.40 17.59
N ILE A 86 10.75 7.35 16.28
CA ILE A 86 10.11 6.21 15.61
C ILE A 86 10.88 5.87 14.34
N VAL A 87 10.99 4.58 14.03
CA VAL A 87 11.67 4.06 12.85
C VAL A 87 10.71 3.14 12.10
N PHE A 88 10.58 3.32 10.79
CA PHE A 88 9.73 2.51 9.92
C PHE A 88 10.38 2.27 8.56
N GLY A 89 10.03 1.15 7.94
CA GLY A 89 10.33 0.90 6.54
C GLY A 89 9.44 1.76 5.64
N CYS A 90 9.99 2.32 4.56
CA CYS A 90 9.25 3.19 3.65
C CYS A 90 8.94 2.49 2.32
N GLY A 91 7.63 2.33 2.04
CA GLY A 91 7.10 1.81 0.78
C GLY A 91 6.33 2.87 0.02
N SER A 92 4.99 2.88 0.12
CA SER A 92 4.13 3.95 -0.44
C SER A 92 4.23 5.28 0.31
N SER A 93 5.00 5.33 1.41
CA SER A 93 5.08 6.42 2.38
C SER A 93 3.81 6.66 3.23
N GLY A 94 2.73 5.88 3.07
CA GLY A 94 1.48 6.08 3.82
C GLY A 94 1.68 6.10 5.34
N THR A 95 2.39 5.10 5.88
CA THR A 95 2.69 4.99 7.31
C THR A 95 3.51 6.17 7.83
N MET A 96 4.59 6.52 7.13
CA MET A 96 5.40 7.69 7.48
C MET A 96 4.56 8.96 7.51
N THR A 97 3.83 9.24 6.43
CA THR A 97 3.05 10.47 6.29
C THR A 97 1.96 10.57 7.35
N GLY A 98 1.18 9.51 7.57
CA GLY A 98 0.10 9.53 8.55
C GLY A 98 0.61 9.70 9.98
N LEU A 99 1.64 8.93 10.36
CA LEU A 99 2.25 9.07 11.69
C LEU A 99 2.85 10.46 11.90
N SER A 100 3.58 11.00 10.92
CA SER A 100 4.13 12.36 11.02
C SER A 100 3.04 13.43 11.15
N GLN A 101 1.92 13.29 10.42
CA GLN A 101 0.80 14.23 10.50
C GLN A 101 0.08 14.19 11.85
N PHE A 102 -0.04 13.01 12.45
CA PHE A 102 -0.60 12.85 13.79
C PHE A 102 0.34 13.43 14.85
N LEU A 103 1.60 13.00 14.86
CA LEU A 103 2.59 13.41 15.86
C LEU A 103 2.89 14.91 15.83
N ALA A 104 2.78 15.57 14.67
CA ALA A 104 2.95 17.02 14.56
C ALA A 104 1.83 17.83 15.27
N LYS A 105 0.71 17.19 15.63
CA LYS A 105 -0.45 17.81 16.31
C LYS A 105 -0.61 17.36 17.75
N ALA A 106 0.08 16.29 18.14
CA ALA A 106 -0.06 15.62 19.43
C ALA A 106 0.76 16.29 20.54
#